data_AF-A0A1Z8ZPL2-F1
#
_entry.id   AF-A0A1Z8ZPL2-F1
#
_cell.length_a   1.000
_cell.length_b   1.000
_cell.length_c   1.000
_cell.angle_alpha   90.00
_cell.angle_beta   90.00
_cell.angle_gamma   90.00
#
_symmetry.space_group_name_H-M   'P 1'
#
loop_
_entity.id
_entity.type
_entity.pdbx_description
1 polymer ?
#
loop_
_entity_poly.entity_id
_entity_poly.type
_entity_poly.pdbx_seq_one_letter_code
_entity_poly.pdbx_strand_id
1 'polypeptide(L)'
;MFHSIKHIFFWLSGAGAQALEQCPNWEQRKYVAFGATVLVPCAFAFIACSYALSTITDRAEVIFPVALVWAFIILTIDRALLAGYRPFLSWTRKLSQFSLRLCVAILMGLTIAHPLVLLLFSDTISSVIEEDRAAEIEVVRAEFGETKTGVRTEITRLDNAVAIQREKWTESFQARFIIQDPTTVDEAIPGLTAAQQTEFDAAIAEATAPFNDRLVIVQQQFDELSPQYTKLQTELSYWQAEFERELNGQRSGLVGEGPRARSIKSDQLEPRRAESQRLGGLLEHLSGEKAMLQTQARTAEASAIEAYEGKLAEIEDANRAEEERVLALKRQVEEDQAGAFVSQQNALRETIKLQIDSLLAEQGLAKEELASVGKEERERLSEIKNEPRRDILTQTLALHHLFEAGAEGGEFAFYTYVILTALFMLVDTIPLVVKFFTKPGPYDNLVDRDEITFDTEHKEFKTHKGRYKEKLPDGNVISVTRNKYLEDALVDGVEHSQAARQFLDSLTAMERSFAEKMRLEEEANAEAGPEKLAMIEKMKVKFYEDLQVRMETFFKKEATQS
;
A
#
# COMPACT_ATOMS: atom_id res chain seq x y z
N MET A 1 -24.41 -62.60 27.49
CA MET A 1 -23.77 -61.27 27.43
C MET A 1 -22.61 -61.12 28.41
N PHE A 2 -22.75 -61.43 29.71
CA PHE A 2 -21.67 -61.27 30.71
C PHE A 2 -20.41 -62.14 30.49
N HIS A 3 -20.54 -63.33 29.89
CA HIS A 3 -19.40 -64.21 29.63
C HIS A 3 -18.46 -63.63 28.55
N SER A 4 -19.04 -63.08 27.48
CA SER A 4 -18.30 -62.43 26.38
C SER A 4 -17.55 -61.17 26.84
N ILE A 5 -18.17 -60.36 27.72
CA ILE A 5 -17.53 -59.15 28.26
C ILE A 5 -16.31 -59.52 29.12
N LYS A 6 -16.42 -60.56 29.96
CA LYS A 6 -15.28 -61.04 30.77
C LYS A 6 -14.10 -61.48 29.91
N HIS A 7 -14.35 -62.21 28.81
CA HIS A 7 -13.29 -62.63 27.90
C HIS A 7 -12.58 -61.47 27.21
N ILE A 8 -13.30 -60.40 26.86
CA ILE A 8 -12.69 -59.19 26.31
C ILE A 8 -11.74 -58.57 27.33
N PHE A 9 -12.14 -58.46 28.60
CA PHE A 9 -11.27 -57.92 29.65
C PHE A 9 -10.09 -58.85 30.00
N PHE A 10 -10.28 -60.18 29.95
CA PHE A 10 -9.19 -61.15 30.08
C PHE A 10 -8.16 -60.95 28.96
N TRP A 11 -8.63 -60.79 27.72
CA TRP A 11 -7.77 -60.45 26.59
C TRP A 11 -7.07 -59.09 26.78
N LEU A 12 -7.77 -58.05 27.22
CA LEU A 12 -7.18 -56.73 27.48
C LEU A 12 -6.08 -56.77 28.55
N SER A 13 -6.25 -57.61 29.57
CA SER A 13 -5.26 -57.79 30.64
C SER A 13 -4.00 -58.57 30.22
N GLY A 14 -3.97 -59.09 28.98
CA GLY A 14 -2.87 -59.89 28.46
C GLY A 14 -2.81 -61.32 29.01
N ALA A 15 -3.87 -61.78 29.70
CA ALA A 15 -3.93 -63.11 30.31
C ALA A 15 -4.61 -64.15 29.40
N GLY A 16 -4.18 -65.40 29.51
CA GLY A 16 -4.79 -66.53 28.79
C GLY A 16 -6.16 -66.85 29.38
N ALA A 17 -7.23 -66.68 28.60
CA ALA A 17 -8.61 -66.90 29.07
C ALA A 17 -8.83 -68.31 29.64
N GLN A 18 -8.24 -69.34 28.99
CA GLN A 18 -8.37 -70.74 29.41
C GLN A 18 -7.71 -71.02 30.76
N ALA A 19 -6.55 -70.42 31.04
CA ALA A 19 -5.85 -70.55 32.32
C ALA A 19 -6.56 -69.76 33.43
N LEU A 20 -7.15 -68.61 33.10
CA LEU A 20 -7.87 -67.77 34.05
C LEU A 20 -9.21 -68.37 34.49
N GLU A 21 -9.87 -69.15 33.62
CA GLU A 21 -11.12 -69.85 33.94
C GLU A 21 -10.94 -70.95 34.98
N GLN A 22 -9.75 -71.56 35.04
CA GLN A 22 -9.38 -72.55 36.06
C GLN A 22 -9.10 -71.91 37.42
N CYS A 23 -8.97 -70.58 37.47
CA CYS A 23 -8.66 -69.82 38.68
C CYS A 23 -9.93 -69.36 39.42
N PRO A 24 -9.83 -69.10 40.75
CA PRO A 24 -10.98 -68.66 41.54
C PRO A 24 -11.52 -67.28 41.12
N ASN A 25 -12.81 -67.05 41.38
CA ASN A 25 -13.56 -65.85 40.95
C ASN A 25 -12.98 -64.49 41.41
N TRP A 26 -12.19 -64.45 42.48
CA TRP A 26 -11.53 -63.21 42.94
C TRP A 26 -10.32 -62.85 42.08
N GLU A 27 -9.58 -63.86 41.59
CA GLU A 27 -8.44 -63.68 40.67
C GLU A 27 -8.93 -63.23 39.29
N GLN A 28 -10.03 -63.82 38.81
CA GLN A 28 -10.69 -63.37 37.59
C GLN A 28 -11.09 -61.89 37.67
N ARG A 29 -11.66 -61.44 38.80
CA ARG A 29 -12.03 -60.03 39.00
C ARG A 29 -10.82 -59.09 39.02
N LYS A 30 -9.70 -59.52 39.61
CA LYS A 30 -8.42 -58.77 39.60
C LYS A 30 -7.94 -58.52 38.16
N TYR A 31 -7.96 -59.55 37.31
CA TYR A 31 -7.56 -59.44 35.91
C TYR A 31 -8.56 -58.67 35.04
N VAL A 32 -9.86 -58.74 35.32
CA VAL A 32 -10.84 -57.82 34.69
C VAL A 32 -10.52 -56.37 35.02
N ALA A 33 -10.17 -56.07 36.29
CA ALA A 33 -9.79 -54.72 36.69
C ALA A 33 -8.51 -54.26 35.98
N PHE A 34 -7.49 -55.11 35.84
CA PHE A 34 -6.30 -54.79 35.06
C PHE A 34 -6.63 -54.51 33.58
N GLY A 35 -7.48 -55.31 32.95
CA GLY A 35 -7.93 -55.05 31.59
C GLY A 35 -8.68 -53.73 31.46
N ALA A 36 -9.49 -53.36 32.45
CA ALA A 36 -10.20 -52.08 32.48
C ALA A 36 -9.25 -50.88 32.63
N THR A 37 -8.18 -51.02 33.42
CA THR A 37 -7.21 -49.93 33.62
C THR A 37 -6.46 -49.55 32.34
N VAL A 38 -6.27 -50.47 31.39
CA VAL A 38 -5.63 -50.18 30.08
C VAL A 38 -6.50 -49.33 29.16
N LEU A 39 -7.82 -49.37 29.35
CA LEU A 39 -8.73 -48.56 28.54
C LEU A 39 -8.62 -47.06 28.85
N VAL A 40 -8.14 -46.70 30.06
CA VAL A 40 -8.02 -45.29 30.46
C VAL A 40 -6.93 -44.57 29.66
N PRO A 41 -5.66 -45.04 29.61
CA PRO A 41 -4.65 -44.50 28.69
C PRO A 41 -5.09 -44.50 27.22
N CYS A 42 -5.76 -45.57 26.77
CA CYS A 42 -6.28 -45.67 25.41
C CYS A 42 -7.31 -44.56 25.09
N ALA A 43 -8.24 -44.27 26.01
CA ALA A 43 -9.24 -43.22 25.83
C ALA A 43 -8.61 -41.83 25.79
N PHE A 44 -7.66 -41.55 26.68
CA PHE A 44 -6.94 -40.27 26.67
C PHE A 44 -6.05 -40.11 25.43
N ALA A 45 -5.39 -41.17 24.98
CA ALA A 45 -4.63 -41.16 23.73
C ALA A 45 -5.52 -40.88 22.52
N PHE A 46 -6.74 -41.41 22.48
CA PHE A 46 -7.72 -41.10 21.44
C PHE A 46 -8.08 -39.62 21.43
N ILE A 47 -8.39 -39.03 22.60
CA ILE A 47 -8.76 -37.61 22.72
C ILE A 47 -7.57 -36.71 22.34
N ALA A 48 -6.39 -36.99 22.88
CA ALA A 48 -5.15 -36.26 22.61
C ALA A 48 -4.78 -36.29 21.11
N CYS A 49 -4.82 -37.47 20.48
CA CYS A 49 -4.53 -37.61 19.06
C CYS A 49 -5.60 -36.96 18.18
N SER A 50 -6.89 -37.07 18.56
CA SER A 50 -7.98 -36.38 17.85
C SER A 50 -7.78 -34.87 17.87
N TYR A 51 -7.39 -34.31 19.02
CA TYR A 51 -7.07 -32.89 19.12
C TYR A 51 -5.85 -32.51 18.28
N ALA A 52 -4.75 -33.26 18.39
CA ALA A 52 -3.54 -33.00 17.60
C ALA A 52 -3.79 -33.11 16.09
N LEU A 53 -4.73 -33.94 15.63
CA LEU A 53 -5.13 -34.00 14.23
C LEU A 53 -6.04 -32.83 13.85
N SER A 54 -6.88 -32.35 14.78
CA SER A 54 -7.76 -31.20 14.56
C SER A 54 -7.00 -29.87 14.33
N THR A 55 -5.73 -29.79 14.73
CA THR A 55 -4.87 -28.64 14.42
C THR A 55 -4.33 -28.67 12.98
N ILE A 56 -4.32 -29.85 12.33
CA ILE A 56 -3.78 -30.06 10.98
C ILE A 56 -4.90 -30.12 9.94
N THR A 57 -6.04 -30.73 10.27
CA THR A 57 -7.15 -30.92 9.35
C THR A 57 -8.50 -30.73 10.04
N ASP A 58 -9.42 -30.03 9.39
CA ASP A 58 -10.81 -29.88 9.85
C ASP A 58 -11.70 -31.08 9.45
N ARG A 59 -11.16 -32.06 8.70
CA ARG A 59 -11.92 -33.21 8.20
C ARG A 59 -12.10 -34.27 9.28
N ALA A 60 -13.25 -34.28 9.94
CA ALA A 60 -13.63 -35.29 10.95
C ALA A 60 -13.48 -36.74 10.45
N GLU A 61 -13.70 -36.97 9.15
CA GLU A 61 -13.53 -38.27 8.48
C GLU A 61 -12.09 -38.80 8.53
N VAL A 62 -11.08 -37.92 8.64
CA VAL A 62 -9.67 -38.30 8.75
C VAL A 62 -9.26 -38.36 10.22
N ILE A 63 -9.74 -37.42 11.05
CA ILE A 63 -9.40 -37.32 12.47
C ILE A 63 -9.76 -38.61 13.22
N PHE A 64 -11.01 -39.05 13.16
CA PHE A 64 -11.48 -40.17 14.00
C PHE A 64 -10.82 -41.52 13.64
N PRO A 65 -10.69 -41.92 12.35
CA PRO A 65 -10.03 -43.18 12.02
C PRO A 65 -8.55 -43.20 12.41
N VAL A 66 -7.82 -42.10 12.18
CA VAL A 66 -6.39 -42.04 12.53
C VAL A 66 -6.21 -42.05 14.05
N ALA A 67 -7.03 -41.29 14.79
CA ALA A 67 -7.02 -41.32 16.26
C ALA A 67 -7.38 -42.70 16.81
N LEU A 68 -8.29 -43.43 16.17
CA LEU A 68 -8.65 -44.80 16.54
C LEU A 68 -7.48 -45.77 16.32
N VAL A 69 -6.77 -45.65 15.20
CA VAL A 69 -5.55 -46.43 14.95
C VAL A 69 -4.48 -46.12 16.01
N TRP A 70 -4.28 -44.85 16.35
CA TRP A 70 -3.34 -44.46 17.40
C TRP A 70 -3.73 -45.02 18.77
N ALA A 71 -5.00 -44.88 19.16
CA ALA A 71 -5.53 -45.44 20.40
C ALA A 71 -5.35 -46.97 20.45
N PHE A 72 -5.56 -47.65 19.32
CA PHE A 72 -5.30 -49.08 19.20
C PHE A 72 -3.81 -49.42 19.37
N ILE A 73 -2.89 -48.62 18.82
CA ILE A 73 -1.44 -48.80 19.05
C ILE A 73 -1.13 -48.70 20.55
N ILE A 74 -1.61 -47.66 21.24
CA ILE A 74 -1.41 -47.51 22.69
C ILE A 74 -1.98 -48.70 23.46
N LEU A 75 -3.21 -49.11 23.14
CA LEU A 75 -3.86 -50.29 23.71
C LEU A 75 -3.01 -51.56 23.54
N THR A 76 -2.41 -51.78 22.37
CA THR A 76 -1.56 -52.95 22.14
C THR A 76 -0.24 -52.88 22.90
N ILE A 77 0.38 -51.71 23.01
CA ILE A 77 1.62 -51.49 23.76
C ILE A 77 1.38 -51.73 25.25
N ASP A 78 0.33 -51.14 25.83
CA ASP A 78 0.00 -51.31 27.24
C ASP A 78 -0.37 -52.75 27.57
N ARG A 79 -1.13 -53.41 26.69
CA ARG A 79 -1.42 -54.84 26.80
C ARG A 79 -0.13 -55.67 26.77
N ALA A 80 0.77 -55.41 25.82
CA ALA A 80 2.03 -56.16 25.71
C ALA A 80 2.89 -55.98 26.97
N LEU A 81 2.93 -54.78 27.53
CA LEU A 81 3.69 -54.48 28.74
C LEU A 81 3.07 -55.11 30.00
N LEU A 82 1.74 -55.21 30.07
CA LEU A 82 1.04 -55.99 31.11
C LEU A 82 1.25 -57.50 31.02
N ALA A 83 1.32 -58.03 29.79
CA ALA A 83 1.55 -59.45 29.51
C ALA A 83 3.01 -59.86 29.74
N GLY A 84 3.96 -58.94 29.56
CA GLY A 84 5.39 -59.18 29.75
C GLY A 84 5.86 -59.23 31.20
N TYR A 85 5.03 -58.80 32.16
CA TYR A 85 5.37 -58.85 33.58
C TYR A 85 5.41 -60.31 34.09
N ARG A 86 6.51 -60.69 34.75
CA ARG A 86 6.70 -62.02 35.35
C ARG A 86 7.00 -61.94 36.85
N PRO A 87 6.10 -62.42 37.72
CA PRO A 87 6.27 -62.33 39.17
C PRO A 87 7.43 -63.15 39.76
N PHE A 88 7.92 -64.18 39.08
CA PHE A 88 8.96 -65.08 39.60
C PHE A 88 10.38 -64.74 39.12
N LEU A 89 10.57 -63.62 38.40
CA LEU A 89 11.89 -63.15 37.98
C LEU A 89 12.74 -62.65 39.16
N SER A 90 14.07 -62.66 39.00
CA SER A 90 15.00 -62.10 39.98
C SER A 90 14.75 -60.60 40.21
N TRP A 91 15.02 -60.10 41.43
CA TRP A 91 14.78 -58.69 41.79
C TRP A 91 15.39 -57.69 40.81
N THR A 92 16.61 -57.96 40.32
CA THR A 92 17.29 -57.10 39.34
C THR A 92 16.57 -57.05 37.99
N ARG A 93 16.06 -58.18 37.51
CA ARG A 93 15.28 -58.25 36.26
C ARG A 93 13.91 -57.61 36.42
N LYS A 94 13.27 -57.75 37.58
CA LYS A 94 12.01 -57.04 37.92
C LYS A 94 12.20 -55.53 37.91
N LEU A 95 13.27 -55.04 38.54
CA LEU A 95 13.59 -53.60 38.55
C LEU A 95 13.91 -53.09 37.14
N SER A 96 14.62 -53.86 36.32
CA SER A 96 14.90 -53.50 34.92
C SER A 96 13.62 -53.42 34.07
N GLN A 97 12.68 -54.37 34.23
CA GLN A 97 11.37 -54.31 33.56
C GLN A 97 10.54 -53.11 34.04
N PHE A 98 10.54 -52.82 35.35
CA PHE A 98 9.86 -51.66 35.91
C PHE A 98 10.46 -50.34 35.39
N SER A 99 11.78 -50.22 35.36
CA SER A 99 12.49 -49.01 34.88
C SER A 99 12.27 -48.78 33.38
N LEU A 100 12.32 -49.84 32.57
CA LEU A 100 11.98 -49.74 31.14
C LEU A 100 10.55 -49.23 30.95
N ARG A 101 9.59 -49.75 31.73
CA ARG A 101 8.20 -49.26 31.70
C ARG A 101 8.10 -47.81 32.17
N LEU A 102 8.80 -47.42 33.22
CA LEU A 102 8.82 -46.04 33.71
C LEU A 102 9.31 -45.08 32.61
N CYS A 103 10.35 -45.46 31.89
CA CYS A 103 10.88 -44.67 30.77
C CYS A 103 9.86 -44.53 29.63
N VAL A 104 9.22 -45.64 29.22
CA VAL A 104 8.15 -45.60 28.20
C VAL A 104 6.96 -44.77 28.68
N ALA A 105 6.56 -44.88 29.94
CA ALA A 105 5.46 -44.11 30.53
C ALA A 105 5.77 -42.61 30.62
N ILE A 106 7.02 -42.23 30.88
CA ILE A 106 7.45 -40.81 30.82
C ILE A 106 7.32 -40.29 29.40
N LEU A 107 7.83 -41.04 28.41
CA LEU A 107 7.77 -40.65 27.00
C LEU A 107 6.32 -40.52 26.54
N MET A 108 5.50 -41.54 26.78
CA MET A 108 4.08 -41.54 26.40
C MET A 108 3.28 -40.48 27.16
N GLY A 109 3.51 -40.35 28.46
CA GLY A 109 2.88 -39.35 29.31
C GLY A 109 3.13 -37.94 28.81
N LEU A 110 4.39 -37.61 28.45
CA LEU A 110 4.74 -36.31 27.86
C LEU A 110 4.05 -36.09 26.51
N THR A 111 4.08 -37.09 25.63
CA THR A 111 3.49 -36.97 24.28
C THR A 111 1.96 -36.82 24.29
N ILE A 112 1.27 -37.44 25.26
CA ILE A 112 -0.18 -37.37 25.39
C ILE A 112 -0.60 -36.12 26.18
N ALA A 113 0.17 -35.72 27.20
CA ALA A 113 -0.13 -34.55 28.01
C ALA A 113 -0.11 -33.27 27.19
N HIS A 114 0.87 -33.10 26.29
CA HIS A 114 1.03 -31.87 25.51
C HIS A 114 -0.22 -31.43 24.73
N PRO A 115 -0.78 -32.23 23.80
CA PRO A 115 -2.00 -31.86 23.08
C PRO A 115 -3.21 -31.71 24.00
N LEU A 116 -3.25 -32.42 25.13
CA LEU A 116 -4.37 -32.34 26.07
C LEU A 116 -4.33 -31.06 26.91
N VAL A 117 -3.14 -30.57 27.24
CA VAL A 117 -2.94 -29.25 27.87
C VAL A 117 -3.29 -28.13 26.90
N LEU A 118 -2.91 -28.27 25.62
CA LEU A 118 -3.33 -27.32 24.58
C LEU A 118 -4.87 -27.29 24.45
N LEU A 119 -5.53 -28.45 24.51
CA LEU A 119 -7.00 -28.51 24.53
C LEU A 119 -7.61 -27.87 25.78
N LEU A 120 -7.00 -28.06 26.95
CA LEU A 120 -7.50 -27.49 28.22
C LEU A 120 -7.43 -25.95 28.21
N PHE A 121 -6.38 -25.38 27.63
CA PHE A 121 -6.14 -23.93 27.56
C PHE A 121 -6.44 -23.34 26.18
N SER A 122 -7.28 -23.99 25.36
CA SER A 122 -7.53 -23.57 23.97
C SER A 122 -7.97 -22.11 23.87
N ASP A 123 -8.82 -21.67 24.80
CA ASP A 123 -9.38 -20.32 24.80
C ASP A 123 -8.33 -19.28 25.22
N THR A 124 -7.52 -19.59 26.22
CA THR A 124 -6.41 -18.74 26.68
C THR A 124 -5.33 -18.63 25.60
N ILE A 125 -4.97 -19.75 24.98
CA ILE A 125 -4.01 -19.79 23.87
C ILE A 125 -4.53 -18.96 22.69
N SER A 126 -5.81 -19.12 22.34
CA SER A 126 -6.42 -18.31 21.27
C SER A 126 -6.36 -16.82 21.60
N SER A 127 -6.61 -16.43 22.85
CA SER A 127 -6.49 -15.02 23.27
C SER A 127 -5.07 -14.46 23.10
N VAL A 128 -4.03 -15.23 23.47
CA VAL A 128 -2.63 -14.81 23.31
C VAL A 128 -2.29 -14.68 21.82
N ILE A 129 -2.75 -15.62 20.98
CA ILE A 129 -2.53 -15.56 19.53
C ILE A 129 -3.24 -14.34 18.91
N GLU A 130 -4.44 -13.98 19.38
CA GLU A 130 -5.13 -12.76 18.95
C GLU A 130 -4.43 -11.49 19.44
N GLU A 131 -3.82 -11.51 20.62
CA GLU A 131 -3.00 -10.40 21.13
C GLU A 131 -1.75 -10.19 20.26
N ASP A 132 -1.01 -11.26 19.96
CA ASP A 132 0.14 -11.22 19.04
C ASP A 132 -0.29 -10.74 17.64
N ARG A 133 -1.44 -11.21 17.15
CA ARG A 133 -2.02 -10.73 15.88
C ARG A 133 -2.39 -9.26 15.95
N ALA A 134 -2.95 -8.77 17.05
CA ALA A 134 -3.28 -7.37 17.23
C ALA A 134 -2.01 -6.50 17.24
N ALA A 135 -0.95 -6.95 17.89
CA ALA A 135 0.34 -6.27 17.89
C ALA A 135 0.93 -6.17 16.47
N GLU A 136 0.88 -7.26 15.69
CA GLU A 136 1.31 -7.26 14.29
C GLU A 136 0.47 -6.32 13.41
N ILE A 137 -0.86 -6.32 13.60
CA ILE A 137 -1.78 -5.40 12.90
C ILE A 137 -1.41 -3.94 13.20
N GLU A 138 -1.08 -3.60 14.44
CA GLU A 138 -0.68 -2.24 14.81
C GLU A 138 0.66 -1.83 14.17
N VAL A 139 1.63 -2.74 14.06
CA VAL A 139 2.88 -2.48 13.33
C VAL A 139 2.61 -2.17 11.85
N VAL A 140 1.78 -2.99 11.19
CA VAL A 140 1.41 -2.79 9.79
C VAL A 140 0.64 -1.48 9.61
N ARG A 141 -0.30 -1.17 10.52
CA ARG A 141 -1.02 0.12 10.50
C ARG A 141 -0.08 1.31 10.67
N ALA A 142 0.95 1.19 11.50
CA ALA A 142 1.93 2.26 11.68
C ALA A 142 2.72 2.52 10.39
N GLU A 143 3.19 1.47 9.71
CA GLU A 143 3.92 1.55 8.44
C GLU A 143 3.07 2.20 7.32
N PHE A 144 1.84 1.73 7.13
CA PHE A 144 0.92 2.34 6.17
C PHE A 144 0.47 3.75 6.60
N GLY A 145 0.38 4.01 7.91
CA GLY A 145 0.08 5.31 8.47
C GLY A 145 1.14 6.36 8.12
N GLU A 146 2.42 6.00 8.19
CA GLU A 146 3.53 6.86 7.77
C GLU A 146 3.45 7.17 6.27
N THR A 147 3.27 6.14 5.44
CA THR A 147 3.14 6.28 3.98
C THR A 147 1.97 7.20 3.60
N LYS A 148 0.78 6.99 4.20
CA LYS A 148 -0.39 7.85 3.97
C LYS A 148 -0.16 9.29 4.43
N THR A 149 0.60 9.49 5.50
CA THR A 149 0.92 10.83 6.01
C THR A 149 1.84 11.56 5.04
N GLY A 150 2.82 10.86 4.44
CA GLY A 150 3.64 11.39 3.34
C GLY A 150 2.79 11.86 2.16
N VAL A 151 1.92 10.99 1.64
CA VAL A 151 1.03 11.32 0.51
C VAL A 151 0.04 12.45 0.86
N ARG A 152 -0.52 12.48 2.06
CA ARG A 152 -1.38 13.59 2.52
C ARG A 152 -0.64 14.93 2.60
N THR A 153 0.64 14.91 2.96
CA THR A 153 1.48 16.10 2.99
C THR A 153 1.70 16.64 1.58
N GLU A 154 1.96 15.75 0.60
CA GLU A 154 2.04 16.13 -0.81
C GLU A 154 0.72 16.68 -1.36
N ILE A 155 -0.42 16.06 -1.02
CA ILE A 155 -1.75 16.59 -1.39
C ILE A 155 -1.95 17.99 -0.81
N THR A 156 -1.57 18.22 0.45
CA THR A 156 -1.69 19.53 1.10
C THR A 156 -0.77 20.57 0.43
N ARG A 157 0.44 20.18 0.03
CA ARG A 157 1.37 21.03 -0.73
C ARG A 157 0.77 21.44 -2.07
N LEU A 158 0.18 20.48 -2.80
CA LEU A 158 -0.49 20.72 -4.08
C LEU A 158 -1.75 21.59 -3.91
N ASP A 159 -2.55 21.37 -2.86
CA ASP A 159 -3.71 22.21 -2.53
C ASP A 159 -3.32 23.67 -2.30
N ASN A 160 -2.24 23.91 -1.55
CA ASN A 160 -1.71 25.24 -1.33
C ASN A 160 -1.20 25.87 -2.63
N ALA A 161 -0.50 25.10 -3.48
CA ALA A 161 -0.03 25.59 -4.78
C ALA A 161 -1.20 25.98 -5.71
N VAL A 162 -2.26 25.17 -5.75
CA VAL A 162 -3.50 25.48 -6.49
C VAL A 162 -4.18 26.72 -5.93
N ALA A 163 -4.25 26.88 -4.61
CA ALA A 163 -4.84 28.05 -3.97
C ALA A 163 -4.11 29.35 -4.35
N ILE A 164 -2.77 29.36 -4.29
CA ILE A 164 -1.93 30.50 -4.71
C ILE A 164 -2.19 30.83 -6.18
N GLN A 165 -2.30 29.83 -7.04
CA GLN A 165 -2.51 30.05 -8.46
C GLN A 165 -3.94 30.57 -8.78
N ARG A 166 -4.95 30.13 -8.01
CA ARG A 166 -6.32 30.67 -8.08
C ARG A 166 -6.42 32.11 -7.58
N GLU A 167 -5.62 32.48 -6.59
CA GLU A 167 -5.51 33.86 -6.13
C GLU A 167 -4.94 34.74 -7.25
N LYS A 168 -3.80 34.37 -7.85
CA LYS A 168 -3.24 35.06 -9.03
C LYS A 168 -4.21 35.15 -10.21
N TRP A 169 -4.97 34.07 -10.46
CA TRP A 169 -6.03 34.08 -11.45
C TRP A 169 -7.07 35.16 -11.13
N THR A 170 -7.53 35.24 -9.89
CA THR A 170 -8.53 36.23 -9.43
C THR A 170 -7.99 37.66 -9.51
N GLU A 171 -6.74 37.89 -9.11
CA GLU A 171 -6.05 39.17 -9.21
C GLU A 171 -5.96 39.67 -10.66
N SER A 172 -5.81 38.76 -11.65
CA SER A 172 -5.78 39.13 -13.07
C SER A 172 -7.07 39.77 -13.59
N PHE A 173 -8.19 39.61 -12.87
CA PHE A 173 -9.46 40.29 -13.20
C PHE A 173 -9.61 41.64 -12.52
N GLN A 174 -8.79 41.96 -11.51
CA GLN A 174 -8.82 43.25 -10.85
C GLN A 174 -7.99 44.24 -11.68
N ALA A 175 -8.68 45.12 -12.40
CA ALA A 175 -8.04 46.15 -13.22
C ALA A 175 -7.46 47.26 -12.32
N ARG A 176 -6.18 47.12 -11.95
CA ARG A 176 -5.41 48.23 -11.38
C ARG A 176 -4.89 49.11 -12.52
N PHE A 177 -5.72 50.03 -12.99
CA PHE A 177 -5.31 51.02 -13.99
C PHE A 177 -4.22 51.92 -13.40
N ILE A 178 -3.02 51.87 -13.97
CA ILE A 178 -1.96 52.85 -13.70
C ILE A 178 -2.33 54.09 -14.50
N ILE A 179 -3.15 54.96 -13.92
CA ILE A 179 -3.31 56.33 -14.44
C ILE A 179 -2.10 57.10 -13.91
N GLN A 180 -1.08 57.27 -14.76
CA GLN A 180 -0.14 58.38 -14.61
C GLN A 180 -0.83 59.60 -15.21
N ASP A 181 -1.38 60.47 -14.36
CA ASP A 181 -1.84 61.80 -14.78
C ASP A 181 -0.65 62.61 -15.30
N PRO A 182 -0.64 63.06 -16.57
CA PRO A 182 0.15 64.21 -16.95
C PRO A 182 -0.73 65.46 -16.84
N THR A 183 -0.41 66.27 -15.83
CA THR A 183 -0.33 67.74 -15.91
C THR A 183 -1.45 68.51 -16.60
N THR A 184 -2.13 69.32 -15.77
CA THR A 184 -2.49 70.73 -16.00
C THR A 184 -2.98 71.10 -17.39
N VAL A 185 -4.30 71.26 -17.50
CA VAL A 185 -4.89 72.10 -18.54
C VAL A 185 -5.52 73.30 -17.81
N ASP A 186 -4.75 74.39 -17.69
CA ASP A 186 -5.29 75.72 -17.49
C ASP A 186 -6.04 76.10 -18.79
N GLU A 187 -7.31 75.74 -18.87
CA GLU A 187 -8.20 76.14 -19.95
C GLU A 187 -8.76 77.53 -19.62
N ALA A 188 -8.10 78.57 -20.14
CA ALA A 188 -8.64 79.90 -20.23
C ALA A 188 -9.76 79.94 -21.29
N ILE A 189 -10.96 80.35 -20.87
CA ILE A 189 -12.12 80.67 -21.73
C ILE A 189 -12.33 82.21 -21.65
N PRO A 190 -12.95 82.88 -22.65
CA PRO A 190 -12.36 83.41 -23.87
C PRO A 190 -12.33 84.96 -23.89
N GLY A 191 -11.34 85.51 -24.58
CA GLY A 191 -11.18 86.93 -24.86
C GLY A 191 -9.80 87.09 -25.49
N LEU A 192 -9.70 87.83 -26.61
CA LEU A 192 -8.48 87.92 -27.42
C LEU A 192 -7.24 87.94 -26.52
N THR A 193 -6.28 87.05 -26.79
CA THR A 193 -5.02 87.03 -26.05
C THR A 193 -4.36 88.41 -26.15
N ALA A 194 -3.57 88.81 -25.14
CA ALA A 194 -2.94 90.14 -25.15
C ALA A 194 -2.15 90.43 -26.43
N ALA A 195 -1.57 89.39 -27.06
CA ALA A 195 -0.93 89.48 -28.37
C ALA A 195 -1.93 89.80 -29.49
N GLN A 196 -3.06 89.10 -29.55
CA GLN A 196 -4.11 89.34 -30.55
C GLN A 196 -4.81 90.68 -30.39
N GLN A 197 -4.91 91.23 -29.17
CA GLN A 197 -5.40 92.59 -28.94
C GLN A 197 -4.43 93.64 -29.51
N THR A 198 -3.13 93.47 -29.30
CA THR A 198 -2.13 94.40 -29.85
C THR A 198 -2.07 94.39 -31.39
N GLU A 199 -2.27 93.22 -32.01
CA GLU A 199 -2.32 93.11 -33.48
C GLU A 199 -3.62 93.69 -34.06
N PHE A 200 -4.76 93.53 -33.37
CA PHE A 200 -6.04 94.16 -33.72
C PHE A 200 -5.95 95.69 -33.67
N ASP A 201 -5.43 96.24 -32.58
CA ASP A 201 -5.26 97.68 -32.41
C ASP A 201 -4.33 98.27 -33.47
N ALA A 202 -3.26 97.56 -33.84
CA ALA A 202 -2.34 97.96 -34.90
C ALA A 202 -3.02 97.98 -36.29
N ALA A 203 -3.86 96.97 -36.59
CA ALA A 203 -4.60 96.91 -37.86
C ALA A 203 -5.63 98.04 -38.00
N ILE A 204 -6.33 98.40 -36.91
CA ILE A 204 -7.24 99.55 -36.88
C ILE A 204 -6.47 100.87 -37.04
N ALA A 205 -5.33 101.00 -36.37
CA ALA A 205 -4.49 102.20 -36.45
C ALA A 205 -3.95 102.40 -37.89
N GLU A 206 -3.49 101.34 -38.57
CA GLU A 206 -3.02 101.40 -39.95
C GLU A 206 -4.15 101.78 -40.93
N ALA A 207 -5.34 101.20 -40.77
CA ALA A 207 -6.48 101.47 -41.65
C ALA A 207 -7.06 102.91 -41.49
N THR A 208 -6.98 103.48 -40.28
CA THR A 208 -7.54 104.82 -39.98
C THR A 208 -6.54 105.96 -40.08
N ALA A 209 -5.23 105.67 -40.04
CA ALA A 209 -4.14 106.65 -40.15
C ALA A 209 -4.30 107.69 -41.27
N PRO A 210 -4.54 107.34 -42.55
CA PRO A 210 -4.59 108.34 -43.63
C PRO A 210 -5.75 109.33 -43.48
N PHE A 211 -6.87 108.92 -42.88
CA PHE A 211 -8.02 109.78 -42.63
C PHE A 211 -7.82 110.65 -41.39
N ASN A 212 -7.23 110.10 -40.33
CA ASN A 212 -6.93 110.83 -39.09
C ASN A 212 -5.86 111.90 -39.32
N ASP A 213 -4.79 111.58 -40.06
CA ASP A 213 -3.75 112.54 -40.40
C ASP A 213 -4.31 113.72 -41.22
N ARG A 214 -5.20 113.42 -42.18
CA ARG A 214 -5.88 114.46 -42.97
C ARG A 214 -6.85 115.28 -42.14
N LEU A 215 -7.56 114.67 -41.19
CA LEU A 215 -8.44 115.36 -40.24
C LEU A 215 -7.69 116.37 -39.37
N VAL A 216 -6.50 116.01 -38.89
CA VAL A 216 -5.64 116.93 -38.12
C VAL A 216 -5.27 118.16 -38.94
N ILE A 217 -4.89 117.96 -40.20
CA ILE A 217 -4.52 119.06 -41.11
C ILE A 217 -5.72 119.97 -41.41
N VAL A 218 -6.87 119.39 -41.75
CA VAL A 218 -8.11 120.14 -42.03
C VAL A 218 -8.59 120.90 -40.79
N GLN A 219 -8.44 120.31 -39.60
CA GLN A 219 -8.79 120.95 -38.33
C GLN A 219 -7.86 122.14 -38.04
N GLN A 220 -6.55 122.01 -38.24
CA GLN A 220 -5.61 123.13 -38.10
C GLN A 220 -5.95 124.28 -39.03
N GLN A 221 -6.26 123.99 -40.30
CA GLN A 221 -6.68 125.01 -41.28
C GLN A 221 -7.99 125.70 -40.87
N PHE A 222 -8.95 124.94 -40.33
CA PHE A 222 -10.19 125.49 -39.80
C PHE A 222 -9.95 126.41 -38.59
N ASP A 223 -9.09 125.99 -37.66
CA ASP A 223 -8.77 126.74 -36.43
C ASP A 223 -7.97 128.02 -36.70
N GLU A 224 -7.17 128.07 -37.77
CA GLU A 224 -6.46 129.29 -38.19
C GLU A 224 -7.39 130.33 -38.85
N LEU A 225 -8.34 129.89 -39.67
CA LEU A 225 -9.20 130.76 -40.47
C LEU A 225 -10.46 131.22 -39.74
N SER A 226 -10.98 130.40 -38.83
CA SER A 226 -12.15 130.70 -38.00
C SER A 226 -12.04 132.04 -37.22
N PRO A 227 -10.95 132.32 -36.48
CA PRO A 227 -10.81 133.59 -35.77
C PRO A 227 -10.63 134.78 -36.71
N GLN A 228 -9.99 134.60 -37.87
CA GLN A 228 -9.86 135.65 -38.88
C GLN A 228 -11.22 136.02 -39.48
N TYR A 229 -12.04 135.02 -39.80
CA TYR A 229 -13.41 135.22 -40.26
C TYR A 229 -14.28 135.92 -39.20
N THR A 230 -14.15 135.53 -37.93
CA THR A 230 -14.90 136.17 -36.82
C THR A 230 -14.47 137.63 -36.65
N LYS A 231 -13.17 137.91 -36.69
CA LYS A 231 -12.65 139.28 -36.64
C LYS A 231 -13.16 140.11 -37.82
N LEU A 232 -13.11 139.56 -39.03
CA LEU A 232 -13.61 140.23 -40.23
C LEU A 232 -15.11 140.54 -40.13
N GLN A 233 -15.92 139.61 -39.61
CA GLN A 233 -17.36 139.84 -39.35
C GLN A 233 -17.59 140.96 -38.33
N THR A 234 -16.79 141.04 -37.27
CA THR A 234 -16.87 142.15 -36.30
C THR A 234 -16.47 143.50 -36.92
N GLU A 235 -15.46 143.53 -37.79
CA GLU A 235 -15.08 144.75 -38.51
C GLU A 235 -16.14 145.18 -39.54
N LEU A 236 -16.72 144.21 -40.26
CA LEU A 236 -17.75 144.45 -41.27
C LEU A 236 -19.02 145.04 -40.63
N SER A 237 -19.44 144.49 -39.49
CA SER A 237 -20.57 145.04 -38.72
C SER A 237 -20.28 146.43 -38.15
N TYR A 238 -19.05 146.70 -37.67
CA TYR A 238 -18.63 148.03 -37.23
C TYR A 238 -18.66 149.06 -38.37
N TRP A 239 -18.08 148.74 -39.53
CA TRP A 239 -18.06 149.65 -40.69
C TRP A 239 -19.44 149.80 -41.34
N GLN A 240 -20.30 148.78 -41.29
CA GLN A 240 -21.70 148.90 -41.70
C GLN A 240 -22.43 149.92 -40.82
N ALA A 241 -22.24 149.87 -39.50
CA ALA A 241 -22.82 150.83 -38.59
C ALA A 241 -22.30 152.27 -38.82
N GLU A 242 -21.00 152.44 -39.09
CA GLU A 242 -20.43 153.77 -39.41
C GLU A 242 -20.89 154.30 -40.78
N PHE A 243 -21.04 153.45 -41.79
CA PHE A 243 -21.61 153.82 -43.09
C PHE A 243 -23.08 154.26 -42.97
N GLU A 244 -23.88 153.53 -42.20
CA GLU A 244 -25.28 153.89 -41.90
C GLU A 244 -25.38 155.20 -41.11
N ARG A 245 -24.45 155.46 -40.19
CA ARG A 245 -24.37 156.74 -39.44
C ARG A 245 -24.03 157.94 -40.33
N GLU A 246 -23.11 157.79 -41.28
CA GLU A 246 -22.75 158.85 -42.24
C GLU A 246 -23.90 159.11 -43.24
N LEU A 247 -24.58 158.07 -43.72
CA LEU A 247 -25.79 158.20 -44.55
C LEU A 247 -26.91 159.00 -43.86
N ASN A 248 -27.03 158.84 -42.54
CA ASN A 248 -28.04 159.50 -41.72
C ASN A 248 -27.63 160.92 -41.25
N GLY A 249 -26.50 161.47 -41.72
CA GLY A 249 -26.14 162.89 -41.57
C GLY A 249 -25.65 163.34 -40.18
N GLN A 250 -25.36 162.40 -39.26
CA GLN A 250 -25.06 162.70 -37.84
C GLN A 250 -23.67 163.32 -37.57
N ARG A 251 -22.78 163.40 -38.57
CA ARG A 251 -21.42 163.96 -38.42
C ARG A 251 -21.02 164.97 -39.50
N SER A 252 -21.39 164.74 -40.76
CA SER A 252 -21.05 165.65 -41.87
C SER A 252 -22.11 166.73 -42.14
N GLY A 253 -23.23 166.74 -41.40
CA GLY A 253 -24.29 167.75 -41.51
C GLY A 253 -25.11 167.74 -42.81
N LEU A 254 -24.86 166.79 -43.71
CA LEU A 254 -25.58 166.59 -44.97
C LEU A 254 -26.07 165.14 -45.06
N VAL A 255 -27.33 164.97 -45.44
CA VAL A 255 -27.98 163.66 -45.63
C VAL A 255 -27.79 163.22 -47.08
N GLY A 256 -27.25 162.02 -47.28
CA GLY A 256 -26.96 161.46 -48.61
C GLY A 256 -25.49 161.09 -48.82
N GLU A 257 -25.17 160.45 -49.95
CA GLU A 257 -23.81 159.95 -50.25
C GLU A 257 -22.80 161.09 -50.44
N GLY A 258 -22.23 161.59 -49.34
CA GLY A 258 -21.07 162.47 -49.37
C GLY A 258 -19.80 161.72 -49.82
N PRO A 259 -18.72 162.45 -50.17
CA PRO A 259 -17.45 161.86 -50.63
C PRO A 259 -16.90 160.78 -49.68
N ARG A 260 -17.11 160.98 -48.36
CA ARG A 260 -16.65 160.08 -47.30
C ARG A 260 -17.51 158.81 -47.15
N ALA A 261 -18.81 158.89 -47.41
CA ALA A 261 -19.67 157.71 -47.43
C ALA A 261 -19.30 156.79 -48.61
N ARG A 262 -19.01 157.39 -49.78
CA ARG A 262 -18.50 156.64 -50.94
C ARG A 262 -17.16 155.97 -50.64
N SER A 263 -16.22 156.67 -49.99
CA SER A 263 -14.93 156.06 -49.62
C SER A 263 -15.07 154.95 -48.57
N ILE A 264 -16.00 155.06 -47.60
CA ILE A 264 -16.28 153.96 -46.66
C ILE A 264 -16.87 152.75 -47.40
N LYS A 265 -17.76 152.96 -48.37
CA LYS A 265 -18.35 151.88 -49.18
C LYS A 265 -17.29 151.19 -50.04
N SER A 266 -16.54 151.95 -50.84
CA SER A 266 -15.54 151.42 -51.78
C SER A 266 -14.30 150.88 -51.07
N ASP A 267 -13.79 151.59 -50.07
CA ASP A 267 -12.47 151.29 -49.49
C ASP A 267 -12.57 150.38 -48.26
N GLN A 268 -13.71 150.36 -47.56
CA GLN A 268 -13.85 149.62 -46.30
C GLN A 268 -14.86 148.47 -46.35
N LEU A 269 -16.03 148.65 -47.00
CA LEU A 269 -17.11 147.65 -46.99
C LEU A 269 -17.02 146.62 -48.12
N GLU A 270 -16.87 147.06 -49.37
CA GLU A 270 -16.80 146.16 -50.53
C GLU A 270 -15.64 145.15 -50.45
N PRO A 271 -14.38 145.54 -50.13
CA PRO A 271 -13.29 144.56 -49.99
C PRO A 271 -13.53 143.58 -48.84
N ARG A 272 -14.05 144.04 -47.69
CA ARG A 272 -14.35 143.15 -46.55
C ARG A 272 -15.51 142.20 -46.79
N ARG A 273 -16.52 142.59 -47.58
CA ARG A 273 -17.61 141.70 -48.02
C ARG A 273 -17.11 140.61 -48.96
N ALA A 274 -16.29 140.97 -49.94
CA ALA A 274 -15.68 140.00 -50.84
C ALA A 274 -14.77 139.02 -50.07
N GLU A 275 -13.99 139.52 -49.12
CA GLU A 275 -13.11 138.68 -48.29
C GLU A 275 -13.88 137.80 -47.30
N SER A 276 -15.00 138.28 -46.75
CA SER A 276 -15.89 137.50 -45.87
C SER A 276 -16.56 136.36 -46.64
N GLN A 277 -17.06 136.61 -47.85
CA GLN A 277 -17.61 135.54 -48.70
C GLN A 277 -16.56 134.49 -49.06
N ARG A 278 -15.32 134.91 -49.37
CA ARG A 278 -14.20 134.00 -49.66
C ARG A 278 -13.86 133.12 -48.47
N LEU A 279 -13.68 133.71 -47.29
CA LEU A 279 -13.35 132.97 -46.06
C LEU A 279 -14.52 132.10 -45.59
N GLY A 280 -15.76 132.57 -45.71
CA GLY A 280 -16.96 131.81 -45.39
C GLY A 280 -17.11 130.56 -46.26
N GLY A 281 -16.96 130.70 -47.58
CA GLY A 281 -17.00 129.55 -48.49
C GLY A 281 -15.85 128.56 -48.26
N LEU A 282 -14.67 129.04 -47.86
CA LEU A 282 -13.53 128.17 -47.55
C LEU A 282 -13.73 127.41 -46.23
N LEU A 283 -14.32 128.04 -45.21
CA LEU A 283 -14.71 127.36 -43.96
C LEU A 283 -15.83 126.33 -44.18
N GLU A 284 -16.79 126.60 -45.05
CA GLU A 284 -17.85 125.66 -45.42
C GLU A 284 -17.28 124.43 -46.14
N HIS A 285 -16.33 124.63 -47.08
CA HIS A 285 -15.61 123.53 -47.73
C HIS A 285 -14.82 122.69 -46.71
N LEU A 286 -14.04 123.32 -45.82
CA LEU A 286 -13.27 122.61 -44.79
C LEU A 286 -14.18 121.85 -43.81
N SER A 287 -15.34 122.41 -43.48
CA SER A 287 -16.34 121.73 -42.64
C SER A 287 -16.94 120.50 -43.32
N GLY A 288 -17.25 120.60 -44.62
CA GLY A 288 -17.71 119.48 -45.44
C GLY A 288 -16.64 118.38 -45.61
N GLU A 289 -15.40 118.77 -45.89
CA GLU A 289 -14.25 117.85 -46.00
C GLU A 289 -14.02 117.10 -44.68
N LYS A 290 -14.10 117.79 -43.53
CA LYS A 290 -14.00 117.18 -42.20
C LYS A 290 -15.10 116.13 -41.96
N ALA A 291 -16.36 116.45 -42.25
CA ALA A 291 -17.47 115.52 -42.06
C ALA A 291 -17.34 114.27 -42.95
N MET A 292 -16.86 114.45 -44.18
CA MET A 292 -16.58 113.36 -45.12
C MET A 292 -15.46 112.45 -44.60
N LEU A 293 -14.33 113.02 -44.17
CA LEU A 293 -13.19 112.26 -43.64
C LEU A 293 -13.53 111.51 -42.35
N GLN A 294 -14.36 112.08 -41.46
CA GLN A 294 -14.86 111.38 -40.27
C GLN A 294 -15.74 110.16 -40.64
N THR A 295 -16.54 110.28 -41.69
CA THR A 295 -17.36 109.16 -42.17
C THR A 295 -16.48 108.07 -42.78
N GLN A 296 -15.47 108.47 -43.57
CA GLN A 296 -14.51 107.53 -44.17
C GLN A 296 -13.66 106.80 -43.14
N ALA A 297 -13.21 107.50 -42.09
CA ALA A 297 -12.48 106.89 -40.98
C ALA A 297 -13.32 105.81 -40.27
N ARG A 298 -14.59 106.08 -39.98
CA ARG A 298 -15.51 105.11 -39.37
C ARG A 298 -15.79 103.90 -40.26
N THR A 299 -15.91 104.10 -41.57
CA THR A 299 -16.10 102.97 -42.50
C THR A 299 -14.84 102.13 -42.65
N ALA A 300 -13.66 102.74 -42.61
CA ALA A 300 -12.38 102.05 -42.64
C ALA A 300 -12.16 101.23 -41.36
N GLU A 301 -12.51 101.80 -40.20
CA GLU A 301 -12.50 101.11 -38.91
C GLU A 301 -13.44 99.89 -38.93
N ALA A 302 -14.69 100.05 -39.37
CA ALA A 302 -15.64 98.94 -39.48
C ALA A 302 -15.15 97.82 -40.42
N SER A 303 -14.54 98.17 -41.55
CA SER A 303 -14.00 97.20 -42.50
C SER A 303 -12.77 96.47 -41.95
N ALA A 304 -11.92 97.16 -41.18
CA ALA A 304 -10.77 96.55 -40.51
C ALA A 304 -11.20 95.57 -39.41
N ILE A 305 -12.26 95.90 -38.67
CA ILE A 305 -12.87 95.01 -37.66
C ILE A 305 -13.40 93.74 -38.33
N GLU A 306 -14.20 93.87 -39.39
CA GLU A 306 -14.77 92.72 -40.11
C GLU A 306 -13.69 91.80 -40.71
N ALA A 307 -12.63 92.38 -41.28
CA ALA A 307 -11.51 91.61 -41.82
C ALA A 307 -10.73 90.84 -40.74
N TYR A 308 -10.62 91.40 -39.53
CA TYR A 308 -9.93 90.75 -38.42
C TYR A 308 -10.80 89.68 -37.75
N GLU A 309 -12.11 89.92 -37.62
CA GLU A 309 -13.09 88.90 -37.19
C GLU A 309 -13.07 87.68 -38.11
N GLY A 310 -12.97 87.90 -39.44
CA GLY A 310 -12.83 86.81 -40.41
C GLY A 310 -11.56 85.97 -40.21
N LYS A 311 -10.42 86.62 -39.93
CA LYS A 311 -9.17 85.91 -39.60
C LYS A 311 -9.25 85.13 -38.29
N LEU A 312 -9.93 85.69 -37.28
CA LEU A 312 -10.11 85.03 -36.00
C LEU A 312 -10.94 83.74 -36.16
N ALA A 313 -12.02 83.80 -36.94
CA ALA A 313 -12.86 82.65 -37.24
C ALA A 313 -12.09 81.53 -37.97
N GLU A 314 -11.23 81.87 -38.93
CA GLU A 314 -10.38 80.89 -39.64
C GLU A 314 -9.37 80.20 -38.70
N ILE A 315 -8.78 80.95 -37.77
CA ILE A 315 -7.86 80.40 -36.75
C ILE A 315 -8.62 79.51 -35.75
N GLU A 316 -9.82 79.91 -35.33
CA GLU A 316 -10.67 79.10 -34.44
C GLU A 316 -11.09 77.79 -35.11
N ASP A 317 -11.46 77.82 -36.39
CA ASP A 317 -11.82 76.61 -37.15
C ASP A 317 -10.60 75.69 -37.34
N ALA A 318 -9.41 76.24 -37.62
CA ALA A 318 -8.17 75.46 -37.73
C ALA A 318 -7.77 74.82 -36.39
N ASN A 319 -7.88 75.56 -35.28
CA ASN A 319 -7.62 75.04 -33.93
C ASN A 319 -8.63 73.93 -33.56
N ARG A 320 -9.92 74.13 -33.88
CA ARG A 320 -10.96 73.12 -33.63
C ARG A 320 -10.69 71.83 -34.42
N ALA A 321 -10.27 71.94 -35.68
CA ALA A 321 -9.90 70.78 -36.51
C ALA A 321 -8.68 70.03 -35.95
N GLU A 322 -7.67 70.75 -35.43
CA GLU A 322 -6.50 70.13 -34.81
C GLU A 322 -6.86 69.49 -33.45
N GLU A 323 -7.71 70.14 -32.63
CA GLU A 323 -8.24 69.55 -31.40
C GLU A 323 -9.03 68.26 -31.67
N GLU A 324 -9.90 68.24 -32.67
CA GLU A 324 -10.64 67.04 -33.08
C GLU A 324 -9.69 65.92 -33.52
N ARG A 325 -8.63 66.26 -34.26
CA ARG A 325 -7.61 65.29 -34.68
C ARG A 325 -6.83 64.74 -33.50
N VAL A 326 -6.40 65.59 -32.58
CA VAL A 326 -5.68 65.18 -31.35
C VAL A 326 -6.57 64.32 -30.47
N LEU A 327 -7.84 64.68 -30.30
CA LEU A 327 -8.83 63.88 -29.56
C LEU A 327 -9.07 62.51 -30.23
N ALA A 328 -9.18 62.47 -31.56
CA ALA A 328 -9.30 61.22 -32.30
C ALA A 328 -8.06 60.33 -32.13
N LEU A 329 -6.85 60.91 -32.22
CA LEU A 329 -5.60 60.19 -32.01
C LEU A 329 -5.49 59.66 -30.57
N LYS A 330 -5.86 60.47 -29.56
CA LYS A 330 -5.89 60.05 -28.16
C LYS A 330 -6.83 58.86 -27.95
N ARG A 331 -8.05 58.93 -28.48
CA ARG A 331 -9.01 57.80 -28.42
C ARG A 331 -8.44 56.55 -29.08
N GLN A 332 -7.81 56.68 -30.25
CA GLN A 332 -7.21 55.54 -30.94
C GLN A 332 -6.07 54.90 -30.12
N VAL A 333 -5.19 55.73 -29.55
CA VAL A 333 -4.10 55.23 -28.67
C VAL A 333 -4.66 54.57 -27.42
N GLU A 334 -5.71 55.13 -26.81
CA GLU A 334 -6.40 54.52 -25.67
C GLU A 334 -7.05 53.18 -26.02
N GLU A 335 -7.73 53.08 -27.18
CA GLU A 335 -8.31 51.83 -27.68
C GLU A 335 -7.25 50.77 -27.96
N ASP A 336 -6.14 51.14 -28.62
CA ASP A 336 -5.04 50.23 -28.92
C ASP A 336 -4.33 49.75 -27.64
N GLN A 337 -4.10 50.65 -26.67
CA GLN A 337 -3.55 50.30 -25.37
C GLN A 337 -4.49 49.39 -24.57
N ALA A 338 -5.79 49.67 -24.59
CA ALA A 338 -6.79 48.82 -23.95
C ALA A 338 -6.84 47.43 -24.60
N GLY A 339 -6.83 47.35 -25.94
CA GLY A 339 -6.80 46.10 -26.68
C GLY A 339 -5.55 45.26 -26.40
N ALA A 340 -4.37 45.89 -26.41
CA ALA A 340 -3.10 45.24 -26.09
C ALA A 340 -3.07 44.75 -24.64
N PHE A 341 -3.58 45.54 -23.69
CA PHE A 341 -3.67 45.15 -22.29
C PHE A 341 -4.61 43.95 -22.09
N VAL A 342 -5.80 43.96 -22.70
CA VAL A 342 -6.75 42.83 -22.63
C VAL A 342 -6.15 41.55 -23.23
N SER A 343 -5.46 41.67 -24.37
CA SER A 343 -4.74 40.57 -25.01
C SER A 343 -3.67 39.95 -24.08
N GLN A 344 -2.81 40.79 -23.49
CA GLN A 344 -1.77 40.33 -22.55
C GLN A 344 -2.38 39.68 -21.30
N GLN A 345 -3.42 40.27 -20.73
CA GLN A 345 -4.13 39.70 -19.58
C GLN A 345 -4.79 38.37 -19.92
N ASN A 346 -5.36 38.21 -21.12
CA ASN A 346 -5.93 36.95 -21.59
C ASN A 346 -4.87 35.85 -21.75
N ALA A 347 -3.71 36.16 -22.33
CA ALA A 347 -2.61 35.21 -22.47
C ALA A 347 -2.01 34.79 -21.11
N LEU A 348 -1.88 35.75 -20.18
CA LEU A 348 -1.47 35.47 -18.81
C LEU A 348 -2.46 34.53 -18.12
N ARG A 349 -3.76 34.82 -18.24
CA ARG A 349 -4.83 33.96 -17.77
C ARG A 349 -4.68 32.55 -18.34
N GLU A 350 -4.64 32.40 -19.66
CA GLU A 350 -4.51 31.08 -20.29
C GLU A 350 -3.33 30.27 -19.74
N THR A 351 -2.18 30.91 -19.54
CA THR A 351 -1.01 30.28 -18.91
C THR A 351 -1.28 29.85 -17.47
N ILE A 352 -1.90 30.72 -16.66
CA ILE A 352 -2.29 30.42 -15.28
C ILE A 352 -3.27 29.24 -15.24
N LYS A 353 -4.23 29.18 -16.17
CA LYS A 353 -5.20 28.09 -16.28
C LYS A 353 -4.51 26.76 -16.56
N LEU A 354 -3.60 26.71 -17.52
CA LEU A 354 -2.83 25.50 -17.82
C LEU A 354 -2.03 25.01 -16.61
N GLN A 355 -1.43 25.93 -15.83
CA GLN A 355 -0.75 25.58 -14.58
C GLN A 355 -1.70 25.02 -13.52
N ILE A 356 -2.90 25.60 -13.36
CA ILE A 356 -3.94 25.07 -12.45
C ILE A 356 -4.35 23.67 -12.88
N ASP A 357 -4.63 23.47 -14.18
CA ASP A 357 -5.07 22.18 -14.71
C ASP A 357 -3.99 21.10 -14.51
N SER A 358 -2.72 21.44 -14.70
CA SER A 358 -1.58 20.54 -14.41
C SER A 358 -1.50 20.16 -12.93
N LEU A 359 -1.60 21.15 -12.03
CA LEU A 359 -1.56 20.90 -10.58
C LEU A 359 -2.76 20.07 -10.10
N LEU A 360 -3.94 20.28 -10.69
CA LEU A 360 -5.13 19.48 -10.40
C LEU A 360 -4.98 18.04 -10.88
N ALA A 361 -4.32 17.80 -12.02
CA ALA A 361 -4.02 16.46 -12.50
C ALA A 361 -3.04 15.73 -11.56
N GLU A 362 -1.95 16.39 -11.15
CA GLU A 362 -1.01 15.86 -10.15
C GLU A 362 -1.71 15.55 -8.82
N GLN A 363 -2.60 16.44 -8.37
CA GLN A 363 -3.38 16.22 -7.17
C GLN A 363 -4.33 15.02 -7.30
N GLY A 364 -4.93 14.83 -8.48
CA GLY A 364 -5.76 13.68 -8.79
C GLY A 364 -4.99 12.37 -8.64
N LEU A 365 -3.79 12.30 -9.22
CA LEU A 365 -2.90 11.14 -9.11
C LEU A 365 -2.50 10.86 -7.65
N ALA A 366 -2.13 11.87 -6.88
CA ALA A 366 -1.79 11.70 -5.46
C ALA A 366 -2.98 11.21 -4.61
N LYS A 367 -4.20 11.65 -4.93
CA LYS A 367 -5.43 11.15 -4.29
C LYS A 367 -5.73 9.70 -4.65
N GLU A 368 -5.48 9.32 -5.90
CA GLU A 368 -5.63 7.93 -6.36
C GLU A 368 -4.59 7.01 -5.71
N GLU A 369 -3.34 7.47 -5.60
CA GLU A 369 -2.28 6.78 -4.86
C GLU A 369 -2.67 6.56 -3.40
N LEU A 370 -3.16 7.59 -2.70
CA LEU A 370 -3.65 7.47 -1.33
C LEU A 370 -4.79 6.43 -1.20
N ALA A 371 -5.70 6.39 -2.19
CA ALA A 371 -6.78 5.41 -2.23
C ALA A 371 -6.24 3.98 -2.47
N SER A 372 -5.23 3.82 -3.32
CA SER A 372 -4.57 2.54 -3.60
C SER A 372 -3.85 2.00 -2.37
N VAL A 373 -3.07 2.83 -1.67
CA VAL A 373 -2.40 2.48 -0.41
C VAL A 373 -3.44 2.12 0.67
N GLY A 374 -4.55 2.86 0.72
CA GLY A 374 -5.66 2.53 1.62
C GLY A 374 -6.37 1.22 1.29
N LYS A 375 -6.36 0.77 0.03
CA LYS A 375 -6.88 -0.53 -0.39
C LYS A 375 -5.90 -1.65 -0.02
N GLU A 376 -4.62 -1.45 -0.32
CA GLU A 376 -3.54 -2.39 0.00
C GLU A 376 -3.45 -2.65 1.51
N GLU A 377 -3.50 -1.60 2.34
CA GLU A 377 -3.55 -1.75 3.80
C GLU A 377 -4.73 -2.65 4.23
N ARG A 378 -5.95 -2.41 3.71
CA ARG A 378 -7.12 -3.21 4.08
C ARG A 378 -6.98 -4.67 3.63
N GLU A 379 -6.43 -4.90 2.44
CA GLU A 379 -6.16 -6.23 1.91
C GLU A 379 -5.16 -6.94 2.81
N ARG A 380 -4.02 -6.31 3.11
CA ARG A 380 -3.00 -6.88 4.00
C ARG A 380 -3.51 -7.15 5.41
N LEU A 381 -4.28 -6.23 5.98
CA LEU A 381 -4.91 -6.44 7.30
C LEU A 381 -5.95 -7.56 7.27
N SER A 382 -6.67 -7.72 6.16
CA SER A 382 -7.63 -8.83 6.00
C SER A 382 -6.93 -10.18 5.87
N GLU A 383 -5.77 -10.24 5.21
CA GLU A 383 -4.94 -11.45 5.14
C GLU A 383 -4.46 -11.86 6.52
N ILE A 384 -3.90 -10.93 7.30
CA ILE A 384 -3.42 -11.19 8.67
C ILE A 384 -4.57 -11.65 9.57
N LYS A 385 -5.75 -11.05 9.44
CA LYS A 385 -6.93 -11.42 10.21
C LYS A 385 -7.48 -12.80 9.84
N ASN A 386 -7.45 -13.14 8.56
CA ASN A 386 -8.00 -14.41 8.05
C ASN A 386 -7.00 -15.57 8.12
N GLU A 387 -5.72 -15.30 8.38
CA GLU A 387 -4.69 -16.32 8.52
C GLU A 387 -5.02 -17.29 9.68
N PRO A 388 -5.27 -18.59 9.40
CA PRO A 388 -5.61 -19.55 10.44
C PRO A 388 -4.36 -19.94 11.24
N ARG A 389 -4.17 -19.32 12.40
CA ARG A 389 -3.08 -19.61 13.35
C ARG A 389 -3.41 -20.78 14.28
N ARG A 390 -3.84 -21.90 13.69
CA ARG A 390 -4.28 -23.10 14.44
C ARG A 390 -3.19 -24.18 14.54
N ASP A 391 -2.02 -23.96 13.94
CA ASP A 391 -0.94 -24.95 13.95
C ASP A 391 -0.46 -25.26 15.38
N ILE A 392 -0.04 -26.51 15.59
CA ILE A 392 0.42 -26.99 16.89
C ILE A 392 1.66 -26.25 17.37
N LEU A 393 2.52 -25.79 16.46
CA LEU A 393 3.72 -25.03 16.81
C LEU A 393 3.36 -23.63 17.32
N THR A 394 2.44 -22.95 16.65
CA THR A 394 1.94 -21.64 17.09
C THR A 394 1.23 -21.75 18.44
N GLN A 395 0.38 -22.76 18.63
CA GLN A 395 -0.26 -23.00 19.92
C GLN A 395 0.74 -23.34 21.02
N THR A 396 1.78 -24.09 20.71
CA THR A 396 2.85 -24.43 21.67
C THR A 396 3.68 -23.20 22.04
N LEU A 397 3.99 -22.33 21.08
CA LEU A 397 4.69 -21.08 21.33
C LEU A 397 3.86 -20.14 22.21
N ALA A 398 2.57 -20.00 21.92
CA ALA A 398 1.63 -19.22 22.73
C ALA A 398 1.49 -19.79 24.16
N LEU A 399 1.45 -21.13 24.30
CA LEU A 399 1.49 -21.78 25.61
C LEU A 399 2.80 -21.50 26.36
N HIS A 400 3.93 -21.46 25.66
CA HIS A 400 5.22 -21.14 26.25
C HIS A 400 5.31 -19.68 26.70
N HIS A 401 4.83 -18.74 25.88
CA HIS A 401 4.66 -17.34 26.25
C HIS A 401 3.78 -17.19 27.51
N LEU A 402 2.71 -17.98 27.60
CA LEU A 402 1.86 -18.01 28.80
C LEU A 402 2.66 -18.44 30.04
N PHE A 403 3.58 -19.40 29.93
CA PHE A 403 4.44 -19.81 31.04
C PHE A 403 5.46 -18.74 31.43
N GLU A 404 6.02 -18.01 30.46
CA GLU A 404 7.04 -16.98 30.70
C GLU A 404 6.47 -15.66 31.22
N ALA A 405 5.21 -15.34 30.92
CA ALA A 405 4.58 -14.06 31.24
C ALA A 405 4.52 -13.73 32.75
N GLY A 406 4.85 -14.67 33.65
CA GLY A 406 5.10 -14.40 35.08
C GLY A 406 3.90 -13.92 35.91
N ALA A 407 2.72 -13.74 35.30
CA ALA A 407 1.47 -13.48 35.99
C ALA A 407 1.00 -14.76 36.72
N GLU A 408 0.15 -14.63 37.74
CA GLU A 408 -0.39 -15.76 38.52
C GLU A 408 -1.01 -16.88 37.64
N GLY A 409 -1.52 -16.52 36.46
CA GLY A 409 -2.04 -17.47 35.47
C GLY A 409 -0.98 -18.30 34.74
N GLY A 410 0.23 -17.76 34.54
CA GLY A 410 1.33 -18.44 33.85
C GLY A 410 1.97 -19.55 34.70
N GLU A 411 2.23 -19.25 35.98
CA GLU A 411 2.66 -20.27 36.94
C GLU A 411 1.61 -21.37 37.10
N PHE A 412 0.33 -21.00 37.17
CA PHE A 412 -0.77 -21.97 37.23
C PHE A 412 -0.79 -22.89 36.01
N ALA A 413 -0.62 -22.36 34.79
CA ALA A 413 -0.59 -23.15 33.57
C ALA A 413 0.60 -24.12 33.55
N PHE A 414 1.78 -23.67 33.98
CA PHE A 414 2.97 -24.53 34.09
C PHE A 414 2.78 -25.67 35.11
N TYR A 415 2.30 -25.36 36.31
CA TYR A 415 2.01 -26.39 37.31
C TYR A 415 0.93 -27.35 36.82
N THR A 416 -0.10 -26.86 36.13
CA THR A 416 -1.14 -27.70 35.53
C THR A 416 -0.55 -28.65 34.49
N TYR A 417 0.37 -28.18 33.63
CA TYR A 417 1.09 -29.02 32.66
C TYR A 417 1.89 -30.13 33.36
N VAL A 418 2.66 -29.79 34.40
CA VAL A 418 3.46 -30.76 35.17
C VAL A 418 2.56 -31.76 35.89
N ILE A 419 1.48 -31.30 36.53
CA ILE A 419 0.51 -32.14 37.26
C ILE A 419 -0.19 -33.10 36.29
N LEU A 420 -0.66 -32.63 35.13
CA LEU A 420 -1.30 -33.48 34.13
C LEU A 420 -0.32 -34.51 33.56
N THR A 421 0.92 -34.11 33.28
CA THR A 421 1.96 -35.04 32.81
C THR A 421 2.24 -36.12 33.87
N ALA A 422 2.38 -35.72 35.13
CA ALA A 422 2.56 -36.66 36.24
C ALA A 422 1.35 -37.58 36.43
N LEU A 423 0.12 -37.05 36.26
CA LEU A 423 -1.11 -37.83 36.34
C LEU A 423 -1.18 -38.89 35.23
N PHE A 424 -0.86 -38.54 33.98
CA PHE A 424 -0.86 -39.52 32.88
C PHE A 424 0.21 -40.59 33.05
N MET A 425 1.41 -40.20 33.49
CA MET A 425 2.47 -41.13 33.84
C MET A 425 2.03 -42.07 34.98
N LEU A 426 1.32 -41.55 35.98
CA LEU A 426 0.77 -42.36 37.06
C LEU A 426 -0.29 -43.33 36.53
N VAL A 427 -1.27 -42.85 35.77
CA VAL A 427 -2.35 -43.68 35.20
C VAL A 427 -1.79 -44.81 34.35
N ASP A 428 -0.76 -44.56 33.55
CA ASP A 428 -0.11 -45.57 32.72
C ASP A 428 0.72 -46.60 33.53
N THR A 429 1.26 -46.18 34.68
CA THR A 429 2.04 -47.06 35.57
C THR A 429 1.19 -47.79 36.60
N ILE A 430 -0.06 -47.38 36.88
CA ILE A 430 -0.98 -48.02 37.85
C ILE A 430 -1.04 -49.54 37.69
N PRO A 431 -1.28 -50.12 36.49
CA PRO A 431 -1.46 -51.57 36.36
C PRO A 431 -0.21 -52.33 36.80
N LEU A 432 0.97 -51.81 36.46
CA LEU A 432 2.25 -52.44 36.77
C LEU A 432 2.69 -52.19 38.22
N VAL A 433 2.45 -50.98 38.75
CA VAL A 433 2.66 -50.65 40.17
C VAL A 433 1.83 -51.59 41.05
N VAL A 434 0.53 -51.75 40.73
CA VAL A 434 -0.34 -52.67 41.46
C VAL A 434 0.17 -54.12 41.34
N LYS A 435 0.54 -54.59 40.14
CA LYS A 435 1.14 -55.93 39.98
C LYS A 435 2.44 -56.09 40.77
N PHE A 436 3.27 -55.06 40.85
CA PHE A 436 4.55 -55.07 41.58
C PHE A 436 4.36 -55.18 43.11
N PHE A 437 3.34 -54.52 43.66
CA PHE A 437 3.06 -54.55 45.11
C PHE A 437 2.12 -55.70 45.54
N THR A 438 1.36 -56.30 44.62
CA THR A 438 0.51 -57.47 44.94
C THR A 438 1.32 -58.77 44.97
N LYS A 439 0.96 -59.68 45.88
CA LYS A 439 1.53 -61.04 45.89
C LYS A 439 1.15 -61.80 44.61
N PRO A 440 2.00 -62.74 44.13
CA PRO A 440 1.67 -63.60 43.00
C PRO A 440 0.38 -64.38 43.26
N GLY A 441 -0.52 -64.38 42.29
CA GLY A 441 -1.82 -65.05 42.38
C GLY A 441 -1.80 -66.49 41.85
N PRO A 442 -2.91 -67.24 41.99
CA PRO A 442 -3.07 -68.59 41.45
C PRO A 442 -2.84 -68.68 39.94
N TYR A 443 -3.20 -67.63 39.19
CA TYR A 443 -2.94 -67.57 37.75
C TYR A 443 -1.43 -67.47 37.47
N ASP A 444 -0.73 -66.62 38.22
CA ASP A 444 0.71 -66.45 38.05
C ASP A 444 1.46 -67.76 38.34
N ASN A 445 1.04 -68.51 39.35
CA ASN A 445 1.58 -69.83 39.68
C ASN A 445 1.34 -70.86 38.56
N LEU A 446 0.17 -70.81 37.93
CA LEU A 446 -0.19 -71.73 36.85
C LEU A 446 0.68 -71.48 35.61
N VAL A 447 0.87 -70.21 35.25
CA VAL A 447 1.75 -69.81 34.14
C VAL A 447 3.20 -70.16 34.43
N ASP A 448 3.69 -69.92 35.65
CA ASP A 448 5.07 -70.25 36.05
C ASP A 448 5.35 -71.76 35.97
N ARG A 449 4.39 -72.59 36.41
CA ARG A 449 4.51 -74.05 36.29
C ARG A 449 4.67 -74.50 34.83
N ASP A 450 3.84 -73.96 33.94
CA ASP A 450 3.89 -74.30 32.53
C ASP A 450 5.20 -73.78 31.90
N GLU A 451 5.66 -72.57 32.24
CA GLU A 451 6.95 -72.02 31.80
C GLU A 451 8.15 -72.86 32.26
N ILE A 452 8.19 -73.26 33.53
CA ILE A 452 9.24 -74.14 34.07
C ILE A 452 9.26 -75.49 33.34
N THR A 453 8.09 -76.03 33.00
CA THR A 453 7.97 -77.30 32.28
C THR A 453 8.60 -77.17 30.88
N PHE A 454 8.21 -76.15 30.11
CA PHE A 454 8.80 -75.89 28.79
C PHE A 454 10.31 -75.58 28.85
N ASP A 455 10.75 -74.81 29.83
CA ASP A 455 12.18 -74.50 30.01
C ASP A 455 13.00 -75.75 30.36
N THR A 456 12.42 -76.66 31.14
CA THR A 456 13.05 -77.93 31.52
C THR A 456 13.14 -78.85 30.31
N GLU A 457 12.04 -79.07 29.59
CA GLU A 457 12.00 -79.85 28.35
C GLU A 457 13.01 -79.31 27.31
N HIS A 458 13.10 -77.98 27.15
CA HIS A 458 14.05 -77.37 26.22
C HIS A 458 15.51 -77.55 26.65
N LYS A 459 15.80 -77.43 27.95
CA LYS A 459 17.14 -77.69 28.49
C LYS A 459 17.51 -79.16 28.33
N GLU A 460 16.59 -80.08 28.59
CA GLU A 460 16.78 -81.51 28.40
C GLU A 460 17.04 -81.84 26.94
N PHE A 461 16.26 -81.29 26.01
CA PHE A 461 16.47 -81.43 24.58
C PHE A 461 17.86 -80.93 24.14
N LYS A 462 18.26 -79.72 24.57
CA LYS A 462 19.61 -79.19 24.29
C LYS A 462 20.71 -80.07 24.86
N THR A 463 20.53 -80.58 26.07
CA THR A 463 21.52 -81.43 26.75
C THR A 463 21.63 -82.81 26.10
N HIS A 464 20.51 -83.41 25.69
CA HIS A 464 20.49 -84.65 24.90
C HIS A 464 21.18 -84.45 23.55
N LYS A 465 20.82 -83.41 22.80
CA LYS A 465 21.45 -83.10 21.51
C LYS A 465 22.95 -82.80 21.63
N GLY A 466 23.36 -82.10 22.70
CA GLY A 466 24.76 -81.84 23.01
C GLY A 466 25.54 -83.14 23.28
N ARG A 467 25.02 -84.00 24.18
CA ARG A 467 25.64 -85.31 24.50
C ARG A 467 25.73 -86.23 23.28
N TYR A 468 24.71 -86.27 22.42
CA TYR A 468 24.76 -87.05 21.19
C TYR A 468 25.84 -86.50 20.24
N LYS A 469 25.87 -85.19 19.98
CA LYS A 469 26.92 -84.56 19.15
C LYS A 469 28.34 -84.80 19.65
N GLU A 470 28.55 -84.82 20.96
CA GLU A 470 29.86 -85.09 21.56
C GLU A 470 30.28 -86.56 21.46
N LYS A 471 29.32 -87.50 21.47
CA LYS A 471 29.56 -88.94 21.25
C LYS A 471 29.67 -89.36 19.78
N LEU A 472 29.31 -88.49 18.83
CA LEU A 472 29.37 -88.76 17.38
C LEU A 472 30.80 -89.06 16.84
N PRO A 473 31.91 -88.42 17.28
CA PRO A 473 33.25 -88.68 16.75
C PRO A 473 33.82 -90.06 17.12
N ASP A 474 33.40 -90.62 18.26
CA ASP A 474 33.86 -91.93 18.76
C ASP A 474 33.04 -93.11 18.18
N GLY A 475 31.97 -92.80 17.45
CA GLY A 475 31.08 -93.76 16.84
C GLY A 475 31.42 -94.04 15.39
N ASN A 476 32.08 -95.18 15.11
CA ASN A 476 32.34 -95.72 13.77
C ASN A 476 31.07 -96.08 12.96
N VAL A 477 29.90 -95.52 13.30
CA VAL A 477 28.58 -95.79 12.68
C VAL A 477 28.30 -94.82 11.53
N ILE A 478 28.87 -93.60 11.58
CA ILE A 478 28.72 -92.58 10.52
C ILE A 478 29.51 -92.96 9.26
N SER A 479 30.64 -93.66 9.42
CA SER A 479 31.44 -94.17 8.30
C SER A 479 30.72 -95.27 7.52
N VAL A 480 29.67 -95.88 8.08
CA VAL A 480 29.07 -97.11 7.57
C VAL A 480 27.85 -96.88 6.68
N THR A 481 27.07 -95.80 6.83
CA THR A 481 25.86 -95.61 6.00
C THR A 481 25.68 -94.23 5.37
N ARG A 482 26.37 -93.17 5.83
CA ARG A 482 26.21 -91.77 5.32
C ARG A 482 24.74 -91.40 5.01
N ASN A 483 23.80 -91.84 5.84
CA ASN A 483 22.37 -91.61 5.63
C ASN A 483 21.88 -90.56 6.62
N LYS A 484 21.55 -89.37 6.10
CA LYS A 484 21.09 -88.21 6.89
C LYS A 484 19.80 -88.50 7.68
N TYR A 485 18.91 -89.36 7.17
CA TYR A 485 17.67 -89.71 7.88
C TYR A 485 17.95 -90.56 9.12
N LEU A 486 18.90 -91.48 9.01
CA LEU A 486 19.36 -92.29 10.14
C LEU A 486 20.05 -91.41 11.19
N GLU A 487 20.83 -90.42 10.77
CA GLU A 487 21.45 -89.44 11.67
C GLU A 487 20.39 -88.63 12.44
N ASP A 488 19.35 -88.13 11.77
CA ASP A 488 18.28 -87.37 12.42
C ASP A 488 17.45 -88.26 13.37
N ALA A 489 17.18 -89.51 13.00
CA ALA A 489 16.45 -90.46 13.86
C ALA A 489 17.25 -90.93 15.09
N LEU A 490 18.58 -91.09 14.96
CA LEU A 490 19.44 -91.35 16.13
C LEU A 490 19.55 -90.12 17.04
N VAL A 491 19.46 -88.91 16.49
CA VAL A 491 19.56 -87.64 17.22
C VAL A 491 18.27 -87.32 17.99
N ASP A 492 17.10 -87.70 17.48
CA ASP A 492 15.81 -87.42 18.13
C ASP A 492 15.52 -88.32 19.35
N GLY A 493 16.31 -89.36 19.61
CA GLY A 493 16.23 -90.15 20.85
C GLY A 493 14.90 -90.88 21.05
N VAL A 494 14.06 -90.98 20.03
CA VAL A 494 12.77 -91.70 20.05
C VAL A 494 13.02 -93.15 19.65
N GLU A 495 12.82 -94.05 20.62
CA GLU A 495 12.83 -95.53 20.54
C GLU A 495 13.82 -96.15 19.54
N HIS A 496 14.83 -96.86 20.06
CA HIS A 496 15.81 -97.64 19.29
C HIS A 496 15.21 -98.50 18.16
N SER A 497 13.93 -98.91 18.31
CA SER A 497 13.11 -99.56 17.29
C SER A 497 12.98 -98.76 15.97
N GLN A 498 12.79 -97.43 16.03
CA GLN A 498 12.72 -96.59 14.83
C GLN A 498 14.08 -96.45 14.14
N ALA A 499 15.16 -96.25 14.91
CA ALA A 499 16.51 -96.16 14.35
C ALA A 499 16.96 -97.48 13.71
N ALA A 500 16.69 -98.63 14.35
CA ALA A 500 16.97 -99.95 13.80
C ALA A 500 16.17 -100.22 12.52
N ARG A 501 14.90 -99.82 12.48
CA ARG A 501 14.06 -99.92 11.27
C ARG A 501 14.60 -99.09 10.12
N GLN A 502 14.97 -97.83 10.36
CA GLN A 502 15.54 -96.98 9.32
C GLN A 502 16.92 -97.47 8.85
N PHE A 503 17.71 -98.09 9.73
CA PHE A 503 18.97 -98.73 9.35
C PHE A 503 18.73 -99.92 8.42
N LEU A 504 17.81 -100.82 8.76
CA LEU A 504 17.43 -101.95 7.91
C LEU A 504 16.85 -101.52 6.57
N ASP A 505 16.02 -100.48 6.55
CA ASP A 505 15.49 -99.90 5.31
C ASP A 505 16.63 -99.35 4.43
N SER A 506 17.65 -98.73 5.04
CA SER A 506 18.82 -98.24 4.31
C SER A 506 19.69 -99.36 3.74
N LEU A 507 19.88 -100.47 4.47
CA LEU A 507 20.59 -101.64 3.97
C LEU A 507 19.83 -102.31 2.81
N THR A 508 18.51 -102.43 2.94
CA THR A 508 17.64 -102.99 1.90
C THR A 508 17.66 -102.14 0.63
N ALA A 509 17.67 -100.81 0.76
CA ALA A 509 17.79 -99.90 -0.36
C ALA A 509 19.16 -100.04 -1.06
N MET A 510 20.24 -100.17 -0.28
CA MET A 510 21.59 -100.40 -0.81
C MET A 510 21.67 -101.73 -1.56
N GLU A 511 21.13 -102.80 -1.00
CA GLU A 511 21.04 -104.12 -1.63
C GLU A 511 20.29 -104.06 -2.97
N ARG A 512 19.09 -103.44 -3.00
CA ARG A 512 18.31 -103.29 -4.24
C ARG A 512 19.08 -102.53 -5.30
N SER A 513 19.71 -101.42 -4.93
CA SER A 513 20.50 -100.61 -5.87
C SER A 513 21.74 -101.36 -6.40
N PHE A 514 22.34 -102.20 -5.57
CA PHE A 514 23.46 -103.05 -5.97
C PHE A 514 22.98 -104.16 -6.90
N ALA A 515 21.91 -104.87 -6.53
CA ALA A 515 21.33 -105.94 -7.35
C ALA A 515 20.92 -105.44 -8.75
N GLU A 516 20.33 -104.25 -8.84
CA GLU A 516 19.97 -103.64 -10.12
C GLU A 516 21.22 -103.32 -10.97
N LYS A 517 22.25 -102.73 -10.38
CA LYS A 517 23.53 -102.47 -11.06
C LYS A 517 24.22 -103.75 -11.51
N MET A 518 24.22 -104.78 -10.68
CA MET A 518 24.81 -106.07 -11.03
C MET A 518 24.04 -106.75 -12.17
N ARG A 519 22.70 -106.64 -12.20
CA ARG A 519 21.90 -107.16 -13.30
C ARG A 519 22.24 -106.46 -14.62
N LEU A 520 22.36 -105.12 -14.60
CA LEU A 520 22.75 -104.35 -15.77
C LEU A 520 24.18 -104.70 -16.26
N GLU A 521 25.12 -104.92 -15.35
CA GLU A 521 26.49 -105.34 -15.69
C GLU A 521 26.54 -106.78 -16.24
N GLU A 522 25.69 -107.68 -15.74
CA GLU A 522 25.57 -109.05 -16.26
C GLU A 522 24.93 -109.08 -17.66
N GLU A 523 23.89 -108.28 -17.89
CA GLU A 523 23.28 -108.11 -19.22
C GLU A 523 24.27 -107.49 -20.23
N ALA A 524 25.04 -106.47 -19.80
CA ALA A 524 26.04 -105.81 -20.65
C ALA A 524 27.24 -106.70 -20.98
N ASN A 525 27.58 -107.66 -20.10
CA ASN A 525 28.73 -108.57 -20.25
C ASN A 525 28.32 -110.02 -20.60
N ALA A 526 27.11 -110.24 -21.14
CA ALA A 526 26.62 -111.57 -21.49
C ALA A 526 27.50 -112.33 -22.51
N GLU A 527 28.26 -111.61 -23.35
CA GLU A 527 29.24 -112.16 -24.31
C GLU A 527 30.70 -112.04 -23.84
N ALA A 528 30.94 -111.60 -22.60
CA ALA A 528 32.29 -111.38 -22.08
C ALA A 528 33.00 -112.68 -21.69
N GLY A 529 34.33 -112.69 -21.79
CA GLY A 529 35.17 -113.84 -21.43
C GLY A 529 35.08 -114.25 -19.94
N PRO A 530 35.45 -115.50 -19.60
CA PRO A 530 35.20 -116.12 -18.29
C PRO A 530 35.83 -115.37 -17.10
N GLU A 531 36.91 -114.61 -17.32
CA GLU A 531 37.57 -113.83 -16.27
C GLU A 531 36.71 -112.67 -15.74
N LYS A 532 35.94 -112.00 -16.60
CA LYS A 532 35.08 -110.88 -16.19
C LYS A 532 33.87 -111.35 -15.38
N LEU A 533 33.25 -112.47 -15.77
CA LEU A 533 32.15 -113.07 -15.02
C LEU A 533 32.60 -113.49 -13.60
N ALA A 534 33.78 -114.08 -13.47
CA ALA A 534 34.36 -114.41 -12.17
C ALA A 534 34.65 -113.18 -11.29
N MET A 535 34.99 -112.04 -11.90
CA MET A 535 35.19 -110.77 -11.19
C MET A 535 33.87 -110.20 -10.67
N ILE A 536 32.81 -110.25 -11.47
CA ILE A 536 31.44 -109.84 -11.10
C ILE A 536 30.94 -110.68 -9.91
N GLU A 537 31.16 -111.99 -9.94
CA GLU A 537 30.77 -112.90 -8.85
C GLU A 537 31.55 -112.60 -7.55
N LYS A 538 32.86 -112.35 -7.64
CA LYS A 538 33.66 -111.91 -6.48
C LYS A 538 33.18 -110.58 -5.90
N MET A 539 32.73 -109.64 -6.75
CA MET A 539 32.16 -108.37 -6.28
C MET A 539 30.84 -108.58 -5.54
N LYS A 540 29.96 -109.48 -6.01
CA LYS A 540 28.74 -109.86 -5.27
C LYS A 540 29.06 -110.41 -3.90
N VAL A 541 29.99 -111.37 -3.81
CA VAL A 541 30.38 -112.00 -2.53
C VAL A 541 30.90 -110.97 -1.54
N LYS A 542 31.83 -110.10 -1.96
CA LYS A 542 32.38 -109.06 -1.08
C LYS A 542 31.34 -108.04 -0.62
N PHE A 543 30.37 -107.69 -1.46
CA PHE A 543 29.31 -106.75 -1.10
C PHE A 543 28.38 -107.34 -0.02
N TYR A 544 27.96 -108.60 -0.17
CA TYR A 544 27.13 -109.25 0.84
C TYR A 544 27.88 -109.50 2.15
N GLU A 545 29.17 -109.82 2.09
CA GLU A 545 30.04 -109.93 3.27
C GLU A 545 30.14 -108.58 4.01
N ASP A 546 30.35 -107.48 3.29
CA ASP A 546 30.35 -106.14 3.89
C ASP A 546 28.98 -105.78 4.49
N LEU A 547 27.86 -106.08 3.81
CA LEU A 547 26.51 -105.84 4.33
C LEU A 547 26.27 -106.61 5.66
N GLN A 548 26.71 -107.86 5.72
CA GLN A 548 26.62 -108.68 6.93
C GLN A 548 27.48 -108.10 8.07
N VAL A 549 28.73 -107.70 7.79
CA VAL A 549 29.61 -107.07 8.79
C VAL A 549 29.02 -105.77 9.34
N ARG A 550 28.39 -104.95 8.48
CA ARG A 550 27.72 -103.71 8.90
C ARG A 550 26.53 -103.98 9.81
N MET A 551 25.73 -104.98 9.47
CA MET A 551 24.60 -105.43 10.28
C MET A 551 25.07 -105.93 11.65
N GLU A 552 26.06 -106.83 11.68
CA GLU A 552 26.62 -107.36 12.93
C GLU A 552 27.23 -106.25 13.79
N THR A 553 27.95 -105.29 13.19
CA THR A 553 28.58 -104.19 13.94
C THR A 553 27.55 -103.25 14.58
N PHE A 554 26.44 -102.95 13.88
CA PHE A 554 25.36 -102.11 14.41
C PHE A 554 24.66 -102.78 15.60
N PHE A 555 24.24 -104.05 15.45
CA PHE A 555 23.52 -104.78 16.50
C PHE A 555 24.43 -105.25 17.65
N LYS A 556 25.74 -105.48 17.42
CA LYS A 556 26.69 -105.86 18.49
C LYS A 556 27.03 -104.69 19.40
N LYS A 557 27.10 -103.47 18.87
CA LYS A 557 27.29 -102.25 19.67
C LYS A 557 26.07 -101.94 20.53
N GLU A 558 24.88 -102.33 20.06
CA GLU A 558 23.62 -102.25 20.81
C GLU A 558 23.66 -103.11 22.09
N ALA A 559 24.19 -104.35 22.00
CA ALA A 559 24.36 -105.23 23.16
C ALA A 559 25.40 -104.74 24.19
N THR A 560 26.22 -103.74 23.84
CA THR A 560 27.22 -103.14 24.75
C THR A 560 26.78 -101.78 25.31
N GLN A 561 25.68 -101.20 24.80
CA GLN A 561 25.16 -99.89 25.20
C GLN A 561 23.80 -99.95 25.92
N SER A 562 23.17 -101.13 26.03
CA SER A 562 21.98 -101.38 26.86
C SER A 562 22.27 -101.40 28.35
#